data_AF-A0A8X7WXY5-F1
#
_entry.id   AF-A0A8X7WXY5-F1
#
_cell.length_a   1.000
_cell.length_b   1.000
_cell.length_c   1.000
_cell.angle_alpha   90.00
_cell.angle_beta   90.00
_cell.angle_gamma   90.00
#
_symmetry.space_group_name_H-M   'P 1'
#
loop_
_entity.id
_entity.type
_entity.pdbx_description
1 polymer ?
#
loop_
_entity_poly.entity_id
_entity_poly.type
_entity_poly.pdbx_seq_one_letter_code
_entity_poly.pdbx_strand_id
1 'polypeptide(L)'
;MNDPTSSKRQSTITGCNEQSTAAKDTLVMELVEAFMAANIPLEKVDNPTMRSFMQKNPKGGGGIPQANTLRELYVTRIFNQQQANIIAKLAGQKVVVIANETTDVVGRYAVNVLIQPLLNQMNAQQC
;
A
#
# COMPACT_ATOMS: atom_id res chain seq x y z
N MET A 1 56.09 26.15 9.48
CA MET A 1 56.12 24.69 9.72
C MET A 1 56.03 24.47 11.22
N ASN A 2 55.10 23.75 11.84
CA ASN A 2 53.90 23.01 11.43
C ASN A 2 52.95 23.03 12.64
N ASP A 3 51.65 23.19 12.39
CA ASP A 3 50.58 22.77 13.30
C ASP A 3 50.13 21.35 12.87
N PRO A 4 49.61 20.50 13.77
CA PRO A 4 48.26 20.02 13.45
C PRO A 4 47.36 19.89 14.67
N THR A 5 46.27 20.66 14.62
CA THR A 5 45.06 20.49 15.41
C THR A 5 44.40 19.12 15.18
N SER A 6 44.19 18.37 16.27
CA SER A 6 43.48 17.08 16.28
C SER A 6 41.99 17.27 16.01
N SER A 7 41.54 16.90 14.81
CA SER A 7 40.13 16.88 14.41
C SER A 7 39.48 15.57 14.87
N LYS A 8 38.71 15.60 15.97
CA LYS A 8 37.79 14.49 16.32
C LYS A 8 36.71 14.38 15.24
N ARG A 9 36.81 13.36 14.39
CA ARG A 9 35.78 13.02 13.42
C ARG A 9 34.64 12.27 14.12
N GLN A 10 33.42 12.77 13.98
CA GLN A 10 32.20 12.12 14.44
C GLN A 10 31.85 10.97 13.48
N SER A 11 31.86 9.74 13.99
CA SER A 11 31.45 8.55 13.22
C SER A 11 29.93 8.44 13.21
N THR A 12 29.33 8.42 12.02
CA THR A 12 27.88 8.22 11.85
C THR A 12 27.58 6.73 11.94
N ILE A 13 26.67 6.34 12.85
CA ILE A 13 26.25 4.95 13.03
C ILE A 13 25.13 4.67 12.01
N THR A 14 25.48 4.07 10.88
CA THR A 14 24.53 3.81 9.77
C THR A 14 23.57 2.64 10.08
N GLY A 15 23.94 1.72 10.96
CA GLY A 15 23.25 0.42 11.12
C GLY A 15 21.93 0.43 11.91
N CYS A 16 21.59 1.48 12.66
CA CYS A 16 20.34 1.51 13.45
C CYS A 16 19.18 2.23 12.75
N ASN A 17 19.43 2.89 11.62
CA ASN A 17 18.41 3.64 10.89
C ASN A 17 17.57 2.74 9.96
N GLU A 18 18.16 1.69 9.39
CA GLU A 18 17.50 0.79 8.42
C GLU A 18 16.37 -0.04 9.06
N GLN A 19 16.59 -0.63 10.24
CA GLN A 19 15.54 -1.34 10.99
C GLN A 19 14.41 -0.40 11.43
N SER A 20 14.74 0.86 11.77
CA SER A 20 13.75 1.87 12.15
C SER A 20 12.88 2.30 10.96
N THR A 21 13.45 2.39 9.76
CA THR A 21 12.70 2.71 8.53
C THR A 21 11.80 1.57 8.08
N ALA A 22 12.25 0.31 8.16
CA ALA A 22 11.44 -0.84 7.75
C ALA A 22 10.21 -1.05 8.66
N ALA A 23 10.39 -0.89 9.98
CA ALA A 23 9.28 -1.00 10.94
C ALA A 23 8.22 0.11 10.73
N LYS A 24 8.67 1.33 10.41
CA LYS A 24 7.75 2.44 10.08
C LYS A 24 7.00 2.20 8.77
N ASP A 25 7.69 1.72 7.73
CA ASP A 25 7.08 1.44 6.44
C ASP A 25 6.00 0.35 6.55
N THR A 26 6.28 -0.70 7.33
CA THR A 26 5.33 -1.79 7.61
C THR A 26 4.08 -1.25 8.32
N LEU A 27 4.26 -0.43 9.36
CA LEU A 27 3.14 0.19 10.08
C LEU A 27 2.26 1.05 9.18
N VAL A 28 2.86 1.83 8.27
CA VAL A 28 2.10 2.69 7.36
C VAL A 28 1.34 1.85 6.32
N MET A 29 1.93 0.77 5.81
CA MET A 29 1.26 -0.17 4.92
C MET A 29 0.04 -0.82 5.60
N GLU A 30 0.22 -1.38 6.81
CA GLU A 30 -0.86 -2.00 7.58
C GLU A 30 -2.00 -1.02 7.89
N LEU A 31 -1.67 0.23 8.20
CA LEU A 31 -2.66 1.28 8.43
C LEU A 31 -3.50 1.55 7.17
N VAL A 32 -2.86 1.70 6.00
CA VAL A 32 -3.56 1.98 4.74
C VAL A 32 -4.43 0.78 4.35
N GLU A 33 -3.92 -0.44 4.49
CA GLU A 33 -4.71 -1.66 4.24
C GLU A 33 -5.94 -1.74 5.16
N ALA A 34 -5.79 -1.47 6.46
CA ALA A 34 -6.89 -1.46 7.41
C ALA A 34 -7.95 -0.40 7.06
N PHE A 35 -7.52 0.81 6.68
CA PHE A 35 -8.43 1.88 6.26
C PHE A 35 -9.19 1.50 5.00
N MET A 36 -8.52 0.94 4.00
CA MET A 36 -9.15 0.49 2.76
C MET A 36 -10.15 -0.66 3.02
N ALA A 37 -9.76 -1.66 3.82
CA ALA A 37 -10.62 -2.79 4.16
C ALA A 37 -11.87 -2.36 4.96
N ALA A 38 -11.73 -1.35 5.82
CA ALA A 38 -12.83 -0.78 6.59
C ALA A 38 -13.63 0.30 5.83
N ASN A 39 -13.27 0.60 4.57
CA ASN A 39 -13.84 1.70 3.79
C ASN A 39 -13.78 3.07 4.51
N ILE A 40 -12.67 3.32 5.22
CA ILE A 40 -12.40 4.57 5.92
C ILE A 40 -11.58 5.48 4.98
N PRO A 41 -12.05 6.71 4.68
CA PRO A 41 -11.30 7.64 3.84
C PRO A 41 -9.96 8.03 4.48
N LEU A 42 -8.86 8.01 3.69
CA LEU A 42 -7.52 8.31 4.19
C LEU A 42 -7.36 9.76 4.68
N GLU A 43 -8.22 10.68 4.24
CA GLU A 43 -8.31 12.06 4.74
C GLU A 43 -8.49 12.10 6.26
N LYS A 44 -9.06 11.05 6.86
CA LYS A 44 -9.28 10.97 8.31
C LYS A 44 -7.97 10.87 9.11
N VAL A 45 -6.87 10.43 8.49
CA VAL A 45 -5.54 10.44 9.12
C VAL A 45 -5.09 11.87 9.43
N ASP A 46 -5.49 12.85 8.63
CA ASP A 46 -5.10 14.25 8.79
C ASP A 46 -5.97 15.02 9.81
N ASN A 47 -7.00 14.38 10.36
CA ASN A 47 -7.78 14.98 11.44
C ASN A 47 -6.88 15.26 12.67
N PRO A 48 -6.90 16.45 13.28
CA PRO A 48 -6.03 16.80 14.40
C PRO A 48 -6.14 15.87 15.62
N THR A 49 -7.34 15.36 15.91
CA THR A 49 -7.56 14.41 17.00
C THR A 49 -6.97 13.06 16.66
N MET A 50 -7.14 12.59 15.41
CA MET A 50 -6.52 11.37 14.91
C MET A 50 -5.00 11.47 14.92
N ARG A 51 -4.44 12.58 14.44
CA ARG A 51 -3.00 12.88 14.50
C ARG A 51 -2.47 12.82 15.93
N SER A 52 -3.16 13.48 16.86
CA SER A 52 -2.79 13.48 18.28
C SER A 52 -2.86 12.08 18.89
N PHE A 53 -3.85 11.27 18.50
CA PHE A 53 -3.96 9.88 18.91
C PHE A 53 -2.79 9.04 18.39
N MET A 54 -2.48 9.15 17.09
CA MET A 54 -1.39 8.41 16.43
C MET A 54 0.01 8.79 16.94
N GLN A 55 0.19 10.04 17.35
CA GLN A 55 1.43 10.48 17.99
C GLN A 55 1.62 9.86 19.37
N LYS A 56 0.53 9.63 20.11
CA LYS A 56 0.55 9.04 21.46
C LYS A 56 0.60 7.51 21.44
N ASN A 57 0.04 6.88 20.41
CA ASN A 57 -0.09 5.43 20.25
C ASN A 57 -0.09 5.11 18.75
N PRO A 58 0.35 3.95 18.24
CA PRO A 58 1.40 3.04 18.68
C PRO A 58 2.82 3.60 18.46
N LYS A 59 3.87 2.83 18.83
CA LYS A 59 5.27 3.21 18.58
C LYS A 59 5.49 3.48 17.09
N GLY A 60 5.95 4.68 16.75
CA GLY A 60 6.19 5.09 15.36
C GLY A 60 5.00 5.79 14.69
N GLY A 61 3.84 5.90 15.34
CA GLY A 61 2.67 6.57 14.75
C GLY A 61 2.85 8.08 14.48
N GLY A 62 3.76 8.73 15.20
CA GLY A 62 4.17 10.12 14.88
C GLY A 62 4.86 10.28 13.53
N GLY A 63 5.35 9.18 12.92
CA GLY A 63 5.97 9.15 11.60
C GLY A 63 5.01 8.86 10.45
N ILE A 64 3.70 8.72 10.70
CA ILE A 64 2.72 8.45 9.64
C ILE A 64 2.61 9.69 8.73
N PRO A 65 2.80 9.55 7.40
CA PRO A 65 2.67 10.65 6.44
C PRO A 65 1.27 11.28 6.38
N GLN A 66 1.14 12.38 5.62
CA GLN A 66 -0.16 12.97 5.29
C GLN A 66 -0.93 12.14 4.27
N ALA A 67 -2.25 12.31 4.22
CA ALA A 67 -3.12 11.50 3.37
C ALA A 67 -2.72 11.58 1.89
N ASN A 68 -2.19 12.73 1.42
CA ASN A 68 -1.70 12.86 0.05
C ASN A 68 -0.55 11.89 -0.24
N THR A 69 0.47 11.84 0.63
CA THR A 69 1.58 10.90 0.51
C THR A 69 1.13 9.45 0.64
N LEU A 70 0.15 9.16 1.50
CA LEU A 70 -0.44 7.83 1.61
C LEU A 70 -1.09 7.38 0.30
N ARG A 71 -1.87 8.26 -0.35
CA ARG A 71 -2.50 7.97 -1.65
C ARG A 71 -1.48 7.78 -2.77
N GLU A 72 -0.48 8.64 -2.84
CA GLU A 72 0.49 8.59 -3.94
C GLU A 72 1.42 7.38 -3.85
N LEU A 73 1.99 7.11 -2.67
CA LEU A 73 3.03 6.11 -2.52
C LEU A 73 2.49 4.75 -2.04
N TYR A 74 1.69 4.77 -0.99
CA TYR A 74 1.29 3.54 -0.30
C TYR A 74 0.11 2.85 -0.97
N VAL A 75 -0.94 3.59 -1.36
CA VAL A 75 -2.08 3.01 -2.09
C VAL A 75 -1.63 2.45 -3.44
N THR A 76 -0.79 3.18 -4.19
CA THR A 76 -0.21 2.69 -5.45
C THR A 76 0.57 1.40 -5.26
N ARG A 77 1.39 1.31 -4.21
CA ARG A 77 2.17 0.11 -3.90
C ARG A 77 1.27 -1.08 -3.54
N ILE A 78 0.29 -0.88 -2.66
CA ILE A 78 -0.69 -1.93 -2.28
C ILE A 78 -1.44 -2.40 -3.53
N PHE A 79 -1.93 -1.46 -4.36
CA PHE A 79 -2.61 -1.79 -5.60
C PHE A 79 -1.74 -2.65 -6.52
N ASN A 80 -0.49 -2.25 -6.76
CA ASN A 80 0.43 -3.00 -7.62
C ASN A 80 0.72 -4.41 -7.07
N GLN A 81 0.85 -4.55 -5.74
CA GLN A 81 1.02 -5.85 -5.10
C GLN A 81 -0.22 -6.74 -5.29
N GLN A 82 -1.42 -6.19 -5.07
CA GLN A 82 -2.67 -6.93 -5.28
C GLN A 82 -2.88 -7.29 -6.76
N GLN A 83 -2.56 -6.39 -7.68
CA GLN A 83 -2.62 -6.64 -9.12
C GLN A 83 -1.67 -7.78 -9.52
N ALA A 84 -0.41 -7.75 -9.04
CA ALA A 84 0.54 -8.82 -9.31
C ALA A 84 0.05 -10.17 -8.76
N ASN A 85 -0.53 -10.18 -7.55
CA ASN A 85 -1.12 -11.38 -6.96
C ASN A 85 -2.29 -11.93 -7.79
N ILE A 86 -3.16 -11.05 -8.31
CA ILE A 86 -4.27 -11.44 -9.18
C ILE A 86 -3.73 -12.01 -10.51
N ILE A 87 -2.77 -11.33 -11.14
CA ILE A 87 -2.15 -11.81 -12.40
C ILE A 87 -1.49 -13.17 -12.19
N ALA A 88 -0.75 -13.35 -11.10
CA ALA A 88 -0.12 -14.62 -10.76
C ALA A 88 -1.15 -15.74 -10.56
N LYS A 89 -2.29 -15.44 -9.90
CA LYS A 89 -3.40 -16.40 -9.76
C LYS A 89 -4.03 -16.77 -11.10
N LEU A 90 -4.12 -15.83 -12.03
CA LEU A 90 -4.72 -16.05 -13.36
C LEU A 90 -3.73 -16.68 -14.37
N ALA A 91 -2.44 -16.70 -14.07
CA ALA A 91 -1.41 -17.21 -14.96
C ALA A 91 -1.67 -18.68 -15.34
N GLY A 92 -1.63 -18.97 -16.65
CA GLY A 92 -1.87 -20.31 -17.18
C GLY A 92 -3.33 -20.77 -17.19
N GLN A 93 -4.28 -19.94 -16.72
CA GLN A 93 -5.70 -20.25 -16.75
C GLN A 93 -6.38 -19.67 -18.00
N LYS A 94 -7.40 -20.35 -18.51
CA LYS A 94 -8.34 -19.73 -19.46
C LYS A 94 -9.16 -18.71 -18.67
N VAL A 95 -9.30 -17.49 -19.18
CA VAL A 95 -10.07 -16.43 -18.54
C VAL A 95 -11.20 -15.97 -19.46
N VAL A 96 -12.33 -15.63 -18.87
CA VAL A 96 -13.44 -14.95 -19.53
C VAL A 96 -13.39 -13.48 -19.15
N VAL A 97 -13.52 -12.61 -20.15
CA VAL A 97 -13.59 -11.16 -19.96
C VAL A 97 -14.96 -10.68 -20.44
N ILE A 98 -15.70 -10.01 -19.57
CA ILE A 98 -16.98 -9.39 -19.86
C ILE A 98 -16.77 -7.88 -19.73
N ALA A 99 -17.03 -7.14 -20.80
CA ALA A 99 -16.97 -5.69 -20.81
C ALA A 99 -18.37 -5.13 -21.05
N ASN A 100 -18.82 -4.22 -20.20
CA ASN A 100 -20.08 -3.53 -20.34
C ASN A 100 -19.87 -2.02 -20.23
N GLU A 101 -20.28 -1.28 -21.25
CA GLU A 101 -20.31 0.17 -21.20
C GLU A 101 -21.59 0.64 -20.52
N THR A 102 -21.47 1.62 -19.64
CA THR A 102 -22.58 2.28 -18.95
C THR A 102 -22.40 3.78 -19.06
N THR A 103 -23.52 4.49 -19.20
CA THR A 103 -23.53 5.96 -19.21
C THR A 103 -24.35 6.43 -18.03
N ASP A 104 -23.80 7.35 -17.23
CA ASP A 104 -24.54 7.94 -16.12
C ASP A 104 -25.49 9.07 -16.57
N VAL A 105 -26.31 9.57 -15.64
CA VAL A 105 -27.28 10.64 -15.89
C VAL A 105 -26.64 11.97 -16.32
N VAL A 106 -25.33 12.13 -16.15
CA VAL A 106 -24.54 13.32 -16.51
C VAL A 106 -23.78 13.10 -17.83
N GLY A 107 -23.96 11.96 -18.49
CA GLY A 107 -23.30 11.64 -19.76
C GLY A 107 -21.84 11.19 -19.61
N ARG A 108 -21.40 10.78 -18.42
CA ARG A 108 -20.08 10.16 -18.21
C ARG A 108 -20.15 8.69 -18.57
N TYR A 109 -19.22 8.25 -19.41
CA TYR A 109 -19.09 6.86 -19.85
C TYR A 109 -18.16 6.10 -18.89
N ALA A 110 -18.59 4.91 -18.46
CA ALA A 110 -17.81 4.00 -17.66
C ALA A 110 -17.86 2.59 -18.27
N VAL A 111 -16.70 1.98 -18.50
CA VAL A 111 -16.60 0.59 -18.95
C VAL A 111 -16.31 -0.28 -17.74
N ASN A 112 -17.27 -1.14 -17.40
CA ASN A 112 -17.12 -2.13 -16.34
C ASN A 112 -16.53 -3.40 -16.96
N VAL A 113 -15.34 -3.79 -16.52
CA VAL A 113 -14.65 -5.00 -16.97
C VAL A 113 -14.64 -6.03 -15.85
N LEU A 114 -15.28 -7.17 -16.08
CA LEU A 114 -15.26 -8.33 -15.20
C LEU A 114 -14.35 -9.40 -15.81
N ILE A 115 -13.42 -9.91 -15.00
CA ILE A 115 -12.49 -10.97 -15.39
C ILE A 115 -12.73 -12.16 -14.47
N GLN A 116 -12.94 -13.34 -15.06
CA GLN A 116 -13.16 -14.57 -14.30
C GLN A 116 -12.32 -15.73 -14.86
N PRO A 117 -11.54 -16.44 -14.03
CA PRO A 117 -10.90 -17.68 -14.45
C PRO A 117 -11.96 -18.76 -14.73
N LEU A 118 -11.80 -19.44 -15.87
CA LEU A 118 -12.63 -20.56 -16.27
C LEU A 118 -12.19 -21.80 -15.50
N LEU A 119 -13.08 -22.31 -14.63
CA LEU A 119 -12.83 -23.54 -13.91
C LEU A 119 -12.67 -24.69 -14.92
N ASN A 120 -11.50 -25.32 -14.94
CA ASN A 120 -11.32 -26.57 -15.67
C ASN A 120 -12.10 -27.67 -14.92
N GLN A 121 -13.18 -28.16 -15.52
CA GLN A 121 -13.92 -29.35 -15.08
C GLN A 121 -13.10 -30.62 -15.38
N MET A 122 -11.88 -30.72 -14.88
CA MET A 122 -11.05 -31.92 -14.98
C MET A 122 -10.44 -32.21 -13.61
N ASN A 123 -11.29 -32.61 -12.66
CA ASN A 123 -10.98 -33.48 -11.51
C ASN A 123 -12.24 -33.80 -10.68
N ALA A 124 -13.40 -33.97 -11.33
CA ALA A 124 -14.64 -34.42 -10.66
C ALA A 124 -14.87 -35.94 -10.79
N GLN A 125 -13.84 -36.73 -11.13
CA GLN A 125 -13.91 -38.19 -11.12
C GLN A 125 -12.58 -38.79 -10.63
N GLN A 126 -12.52 -39.01 -9.31
CA GLN A 126 -11.85 -40.16 -8.73
C GLN A 126 -12.77 -40.66 -7.62
N CYS A 127 -13.67 -41.56 -8.03
CA CYS A 127 -14.30 -42.53 -7.14
C CYS A 127 -13.29 -43.62 -6.80
#